data_AF-F4N786-F1
#
_entry.id   AF-F4N786-F1
#
_cell.length_a   1.000
_cell.length_b   1.000
_cell.length_c   1.000
_cell.angle_alpha   90.00
_cell.angle_beta   90.00
_cell.angle_gamma   90.00
#
_symmetry.space_group_name_H-M   'P 1'
#
loop_
_entity.id
_entity.type
_entity.pdbx_description
1 polymer ?
#
loop_
_entity_poly.entity_id
_entity_poly.type
_entity_poly.pdbx_seq_one_letter_code
_entity_poly.pdbx_strand_id
1 'polypeptide(L)' 'MGHTGASYTCIGQIGSQSEGVKFFREGKVVEMNLRGFDHFSAGKTHG' A
#
# COMPACT_ATOMS: atom_id res chain seq x y z
N MET A 1 -12.66 -19.08 -10.26
CA MET A 1 -11.68 -18.46 -9.35
C MET A 1 -11.78 -19.18 -8.02
N GLY A 2 -10.86 -20.09 -7.65
CA GLY A 2 -11.03 -20.85 -6.40
C GLY A 2 -10.19 -22.12 -6.24
N HIS A 3 -8.99 -22.19 -6.80
CA HIS A 3 -8.16 -23.40 -6.73
C HIS A 3 -6.69 -23.12 -6.36
N THR A 4 -6.42 -21.98 -5.71
CA THR A 4 -5.06 -21.54 -5.33
C THR A 4 -4.62 -22.05 -3.95
N GLY A 5 -5.50 -22.73 -3.20
CA GLY A 5 -5.24 -23.16 -1.82
C GLY A 5 -5.17 -22.00 -0.81
N ALA A 6 -5.33 -20.76 -1.26
CA ALA A 6 -5.31 -19.54 -0.46
C ALA A 6 -6.45 -18.60 -0.89
N SER A 7 -7.00 -17.88 0.07
CA SER A 7 -8.01 -16.85 -0.17
C SER A 7 -7.46 -15.71 -1.03
N TYR A 8 -8.33 -15.09 -1.81
CA TYR A 8 -8.00 -13.88 -2.58
C TYR A 8 -8.91 -12.73 -2.15
N THR A 9 -8.35 -11.52 -2.19
CA THR A 9 -9.08 -10.29 -1.92
C THR A 9 -8.68 -9.26 -2.96
N CYS A 10 -9.65 -8.66 -3.65
CA CYS A 10 -9.40 -7.50 -4.48
C CYS A 10 -9.09 -6.29 -3.58
N ILE A 11 -7.95 -5.64 -3.79
CA ILE A 11 -7.49 -4.49 -2.97
C ILE A 11 -7.53 -3.16 -3.74
N GLY A 12 -7.99 -3.16 -4.98
CA GLY A 12 -8.06 -1.96 -5.80
C GLY A 12 -7.90 -2.24 -7.29
N GLN A 13 -7.56 -1.19 -8.02
CA GLN A 13 -7.40 -1.18 -9.48
C GLN A 13 -6.17 -0.36 -9.87
N ILE A 14 -5.61 -0.63 -11.05
CA ILE A 14 -4.48 0.13 -11.60
C ILE A 14 -5.01 1.41 -12.26
N GLY A 15 -4.39 2.54 -11.96
CA GLY A 15 -4.69 3.87 -12.53
C GLY A 15 -3.48 4.51 -13.20
N SER A 16 -3.54 5.83 -13.44
CA SER A 16 -2.42 6.57 -14.02
C SER A 16 -1.24 6.64 -13.05
N GLN A 17 -0.02 6.41 -13.56
CA GLN A 17 1.19 6.56 -12.76
C GLN A 17 1.35 7.97 -12.18
N SER A 18 0.89 9.00 -12.88
CA SER A 18 0.98 10.40 -12.44
C SER A 18 0.24 10.69 -11.12
N GLU A 19 -0.70 9.84 -10.72
CA GLU A 19 -1.49 10.00 -9.49
C GLU A 19 -0.82 9.33 -8.27
N GLY A 20 0.15 8.44 -8.51
CA GLY A 20 0.77 7.60 -7.49
C GLY A 20 -0.20 6.59 -6.86
N VAL A 21 0.16 6.04 -5.70
CA VAL A 21 -0.73 5.16 -4.92
C VAL A 21 -1.67 6.01 -4.08
N LYS A 22 -2.97 5.75 -4.18
CA LYS A 22 -4.02 6.41 -3.38
C LYS A 22 -4.75 5.39 -2.51
N PHE A 23 -4.98 5.74 -1.25
CA PHE A 23 -5.77 4.94 -0.33
C PHE A 23 -7.14 5.59 -0.14
N PHE A 24 -8.18 4.77 -0.08
CA PHE A 24 -9.54 5.23 0.11
C PHE A 24 -10.17 4.53 1.31
N ARG A 25 -10.91 5.29 2.12
CA ARG A 25 -11.79 4.78 3.17
C ARG A 25 -13.16 5.41 2.97
N GLU A 26 -14.18 4.58 2.78
CA GLU A 26 -15.56 5.06 2.55
C GLU A 26 -15.65 6.06 1.38
N GLY A 27 -14.90 5.79 0.30
CA GLY A 27 -14.85 6.65 -0.89
C GLY A 27 -14.05 7.94 -0.71
N LYS A 28 -13.51 8.23 0.47
CA LYS A 28 -12.68 9.42 0.73
C LYS A 28 -11.20 9.06 0.70
N VAL A 29 -10.41 9.92 0.07
CA VAL A 29 -8.94 9.78 0.06
C VAL A 29 -8.42 9.92 1.48
N VAL A 30 -7.52 9.02 1.88
CA VAL A 30 -6.81 9.09 3.16
C VAL A 30 -5.30 9.04 2.94
N GLU A 31 -4.58 9.79 3.76
CA GLU A 31 -3.12 9.72 3.80
C GLU A 31 -2.68 8.61 4.75
N MET A 32 -1.68 7.83 4.33
CA MET A 32 -1.06 6.84 5.19
C MET A 32 0.42 7.18 5.36
N ASN A 33 0.85 7.37 6.60
CA ASN A 33 2.26 7.57 6.92
C ASN A 33 2.99 6.21 6.95
N LEU A 34 3.15 5.60 5.77
CA LEU A 34 3.89 4.36 5.61
C LEU A 34 5.36 4.65 5.34
N ARG A 35 6.23 3.98 6.09
CA ARG A 35 7.66 3.93 5.80
C ARG A 35 8.03 2.55 5.30
N GLY A 36 8.65 2.48 4.13
CA GLY A 36 9.22 1.24 3.61
C GLY A 36 10.39 0.76 4.46
N PHE A 37 10.62 -0.54 4.47
CA PHE A 37 11.85 -1.10 5.01
C PHE A 37 13.02 -0.80 4.08
N ASP A 38 14.17 -0.45 4.65
CA ASP A 38 15.38 -0.10 3.92
C ASP A 38 16.60 -0.74 4.59
N HIS A 39 17.31 -1.62 3.87
CA HIS A 39 18.51 -2.32 4.34
C HIS A 39 19.63 -1.38 4.80
N PHE A 40 19.72 -0.19 4.21
CA PHE A 40 20.76 0.79 4.52
C PHE A 40 20.30 1.84 5.54
N SER A 41 19.07 1.72 6.03
CA SER A 41 18.57 2.53 7.15
C SER A 41 19.12 2.06 8.50
N ALA A 42 20.42 1.76 8.56
CA ALA A 42 21.11 1.45 9.81
C ALA A 42 21.09 2.70 10.71
N GLY A 43 20.35 2.63 11.82
CA GLY A 43 20.59 3.49 13.00
C GLY A 43 19.88 4.83 13.10
N LYS A 44 18.77 5.08 12.39
CA LYS A 44 17.93 6.28 12.69
C LYS A 44 16.74 5.90 13.57
N THR A 45 16.93 5.96 14.88
CA THR A 45 15.83 6.11 15.83
C THR A 45 15.18 7.47 15.63
N HIS A 46 13.86 7.46 15.70
CA HIS A 46 12.85 8.51 15.55
C HIS A 46 13.31 9.98 15.63
N GLY A 47 12.82 10.77 14.66
CA GLY A 47 12.49 12.19 14.79
C GLY A 47 11.05 12.36 14.34
#